data_AF-A0A2W5YX57-F1
#
_entry.id   AF-A0A2W5YX57-F1
#
_cell.length_a   1.000
_cell.length_b   1.000
_cell.length_c   1.000
_cell.angle_alpha   90.00
_cell.angle_beta   90.00
_cell.angle_gamma   90.00
#
_symmetry.space_group_name_H-M   'P 1'
#
loop_
_entity.id
_entity.type
_entity.pdbx_description
1 polymer ?
#
loop_
_entity_poly.entity_id
_entity_poly.type
_entity_poly.pdbx_seq_one_letter_code
_entity_poly.pdbx_strand_id
1 'polypeptide(L)'
;MYGGRITSEEKSTLGTYVLVLVLTVLGVAGIYFFILAREETKAMVGFDPKRPVPTDATLKRRLKPEQYNVVREGGTETAFQNEFWENQRPGLYVDVITGEPLFTSLDKFDGGTGRPTFTKPISKDLLTETPDNSHDMQRTEVRAKRSNAHLGHFFPDPTSPTGVRYAVNSAAFRFIPQEQMKAQGYEAFLPLFDKK
;
A
#
# COMPACT_ATOMS: atom_id res chain seq x y z
N MET A 1 10.07 12.52 -66.43
CA MET A 1 9.56 11.57 -65.41
C MET A 1 10.69 10.61 -65.05
N TYR A 2 11.44 10.88 -63.97
CA TYR A 2 12.51 9.98 -63.52
C TYR A 2 11.91 8.90 -62.61
N GLY A 3 11.46 7.79 -63.20
CA GLY A 3 11.02 6.60 -62.47
C GLY A 3 12.19 5.63 -62.30
N GLY A 4 13.05 5.86 -61.31
CA GLY A 4 14.13 4.93 -60.97
C GLY A 4 13.56 3.65 -60.35
N ARG A 5 13.84 2.49 -60.96
CA ARG A 5 13.53 1.19 -60.36
C ARG A 5 14.52 0.93 -59.21
N ILE A 6 14.00 0.77 -58.00
CA ILE A 6 14.79 0.40 -56.81
C ILE A 6 15.39 -1.00 -57.01
N THR A 7 16.70 -1.12 -56.86
CA THR A 7 17.46 -2.38 -56.97
C THR A 7 17.22 -3.29 -55.76
N SER A 8 17.49 -4.59 -55.88
CA SER A 8 17.33 -5.55 -54.76
C SER A 8 18.23 -5.23 -53.57
N GLU A 9 19.40 -4.65 -53.82
CA GLU A 9 20.37 -4.23 -52.81
C GLU A 9 19.86 -3.02 -52.01
N GLU A 10 19.29 -2.01 -52.67
CA GLU A 10 18.63 -0.87 -52.02
C GLU A 10 17.43 -1.31 -51.16
N LYS A 11 16.65 -2.30 -51.61
CA LYS A 11 15.55 -2.88 -50.80
C LYS A 11 16.05 -3.58 -49.53
N SER A 12 17.15 -4.34 -49.63
CA SER A 12 17.75 -5.00 -48.47
C SER A 12 18.30 -3.99 -47.46
N THR A 13 18.95 -2.94 -47.96
CA THR A 13 19.53 -1.88 -47.11
C THR A 13 18.44 -1.09 -46.41
N LEU A 14 17.35 -0.75 -47.13
CA LEU A 14 16.17 -0.10 -46.55
C LEU A 14 15.51 -0.96 -45.46
N GLY A 15 15.40 -2.28 -45.69
CA GLY A 15 14.88 -3.22 -44.69
C GLY A 15 15.72 -3.26 -43.41
N THR A 16 17.05 -3.23 -43.54
CA THR A 16 17.97 -3.14 -42.39
C THR A 16 17.79 -1.84 -41.61
N TYR A 17 17.69 -0.69 -42.29
CA TYR A 17 17.46 0.59 -41.60
C TYR A 17 16.12 0.64 -40.87
N VAL A 18 15.05 0.10 -41.48
CA VAL A 18 13.75 0.00 -40.82
C VAL A 18 13.81 -0.90 -39.59
N LEU A 19 14.50 -2.04 -39.66
CA LEU A 19 14.67 -2.94 -38.53
C LEU A 19 15.45 -2.28 -37.38
N VAL A 20 16.57 -1.60 -37.70
CA VAL A 20 17.36 -0.86 -36.70
C VAL A 20 16.53 0.24 -36.06
N LEU A 21 15.76 0.99 -36.85
CA LEU A 21 14.87 2.04 -36.34
C LEU A 21 13.82 1.45 -35.37
N VAL A 22 13.17 0.35 -35.75
CA VAL A 22 12.16 -0.32 -34.90
C VAL A 22 12.78 -0.80 -33.59
N LEU A 23 13.93 -1.47 -33.64
CA LEU A 23 14.63 -1.95 -32.44
C LEU A 23 15.07 -0.78 -31.54
N THR A 24 15.52 0.33 -32.13
CA THR A 24 15.91 1.52 -31.38
C THR A 24 14.71 2.15 -30.68
N VAL A 25 13.57 2.28 -31.37
CA VAL A 25 12.33 2.80 -30.79
C VAL A 25 11.83 1.92 -29.65
N LEU A 26 11.83 0.59 -29.84
CA LEU A 26 11.45 -0.36 -28.79
C LEU A 26 12.39 -0.31 -27.58
N GLY A 27 13.70 -0.19 -27.82
CA GLY A 27 14.70 -0.04 -26.76
C GLY A 27 14.51 1.25 -25.96
N VAL A 28 14.31 2.39 -26.64
CA VAL A 28 14.04 3.68 -26.00
C VAL A 28 12.73 3.65 -25.22
N ALA A 29 11.67 3.07 -25.79
CA ALA A 29 10.39 2.89 -25.09
C ALA A 29 10.56 2.01 -23.84
N GLY A 30 11.29 0.89 -23.96
CA GLY A 30 11.59 0.01 -22.82
C GLY A 30 12.37 0.72 -21.71
N ILE A 31 13.38 1.51 -22.06
CA ILE A 31 14.14 2.33 -21.10
C ILE A 31 13.24 3.39 -20.46
N TYR A 32 12.39 4.05 -21.25
CA TYR A 32 11.44 5.03 -20.75
C TYR A 32 10.46 4.42 -19.74
N PHE A 33 9.84 3.29 -20.07
CA PHE A 33 8.96 2.55 -19.14
C PHE A 33 9.71 2.06 -17.90
N PHE A 34 10.95 1.61 -18.04
CA PHE A 34 11.78 1.22 -16.91
C PHE A 34 12.08 2.39 -15.97
N ILE A 35 12.40 3.58 -16.52
CA ILE A 35 12.62 4.79 -15.74
C ILE A 35 11.34 5.21 -15.01
N LEU A 36 10.19 5.20 -15.69
CA LEU A 36 8.89 5.52 -15.08
C LEU A 36 8.54 4.58 -13.92
N ALA A 37 8.68 3.26 -14.12
CA ALA A 37 8.43 2.28 -13.07
C ALA A 37 9.38 2.46 -11.86
N ARG A 38 10.61 2.94 -12.11
CA ARG A 38 11.60 3.19 -11.08
C ARG A 38 11.30 4.45 -10.25
N GLU A 39 10.73 5.48 -10.87
CA GLU A 39 10.27 6.67 -10.12
C GLU A 39 9.08 6.34 -9.22
N GLU A 40 8.11 5.55 -9.71
CA GLU A 40 6.98 5.10 -8.88
C GLU A 40 7.44 4.26 -7.68
N THR A 41 8.37 3.34 -7.88
CA THR A 41 8.92 2.53 -6.78
C THR A 41 9.70 3.39 -5.79
N LYS A 42 10.51 4.35 -6.25
CA LYS A 42 11.24 5.28 -5.36
C LYS A 42 10.29 6.14 -4.53
N ALA A 43 9.14 6.53 -5.08
CA ALA A 43 8.10 7.25 -4.35
C ALA A 43 7.40 6.39 -3.28
N MET A 44 7.48 5.06 -3.37
CA MET A 44 6.86 4.11 -2.44
C MET A 44 7.81 3.55 -1.36
N VAL A 45 9.11 3.84 -1.45
CA VAL A 45 10.08 3.46 -0.41
C VAL A 45 9.95 4.41 0.78
N GLY A 46 9.76 3.83 1.96
CA GLY A 46 9.73 4.51 3.24
C GLY A 46 8.53 5.43 3.45
N PHE A 47 8.42 5.89 4.69
CA PHE A 47 7.52 6.96 5.09
C PHE A 47 8.28 8.29 5.11
N ASP A 48 7.68 9.32 4.51
CA ASP A 48 8.17 10.70 4.62
C ASP A 48 7.04 11.60 5.16
N PRO A 49 7.16 12.16 6.38
CA PRO A 49 6.15 13.01 6.99
C PRO A 49 5.97 14.36 6.27
N LYS A 50 6.85 14.73 5.33
CA LYS A 50 6.69 15.93 4.50
C LYS A 50 5.97 15.66 3.17
N ARG A 51 5.84 14.39 2.77
CA ARG A 51 5.19 14.01 1.51
C ARG A 51 3.69 14.31 1.54
N PRO A 52 3.15 15.13 0.62
CA PRO A 52 1.71 15.44 0.64
C PRO A 52 0.87 14.17 0.43
N VAL A 53 -0.32 14.15 1.04
CA VAL A 53 -1.29 13.07 0.82
C VAL A 53 -1.75 13.12 -0.64
N PRO A 54 -1.71 11.99 -1.39
CA PRO A 54 -2.14 11.99 -2.79
C PRO A 54 -3.60 12.40 -2.96
N THR A 55 -3.90 13.05 -4.09
CA THR A 55 -5.26 13.43 -4.45
C THR A 55 -6.14 12.20 -4.70
N ASP A 56 -7.45 12.38 -4.57
CA ASP A 56 -8.43 11.31 -4.78
C ASP A 56 -8.33 10.65 -6.17
N ALA A 57 -8.16 11.47 -7.21
CA ALA A 57 -7.92 10.99 -8.58
C ALA A 57 -6.65 10.14 -8.70
N THR A 58 -5.62 10.45 -7.92
CA THR A 58 -4.39 9.65 -7.87
C THR A 58 -4.62 8.34 -7.12
N LEU A 59 -5.38 8.38 -6.01
CA LEU A 59 -5.72 7.19 -5.23
C LEU A 59 -6.53 6.19 -6.05
N LYS A 60 -7.53 6.63 -6.83
CA LYS A 60 -8.32 5.75 -7.71
C LYS A 60 -7.50 5.02 -8.77
N ARG A 61 -6.37 5.60 -9.22
CA ARG A 61 -5.46 4.95 -10.19
C ARG A 61 -4.46 4.02 -9.53
N ARG A 62 -3.99 4.37 -8.32
CA ARG A 62 -2.91 3.67 -7.63
C ARG A 62 -3.40 2.50 -6.77
N LEU A 63 -4.54 2.64 -6.10
CA LEU A 63 -5.07 1.64 -5.18
C LEU A 63 -5.90 0.61 -5.91
N LYS A 64 -5.91 -0.62 -5.38
CA LYS A 64 -6.90 -1.63 -5.80
C LYS A 64 -8.32 -1.11 -5.47
N PRO A 65 -9.35 -1.49 -6.22
CA PRO A 65 -10.73 -1.06 -5.95
C PRO A 65 -11.17 -1.29 -4.50
N GLU A 66 -10.87 -2.46 -3.94
CA GLU A 66 -11.18 -2.80 -2.54
C GLU A 66 -10.44 -1.88 -1.53
N GLN A 67 -9.15 -1.63 -1.76
CA GLN A 67 -8.38 -0.71 -0.91
C GLN A 67 -8.98 0.70 -0.94
N TYR A 68 -9.35 1.19 -2.13
CA TYR A 68 -9.99 2.49 -2.27
C TYR A 68 -11.35 2.55 -1.55
N ASN A 69 -12.19 1.54 -1.76
CA ASN A 69 -13.50 1.43 -1.10
C ASN A 69 -13.37 1.44 0.43
N VAL A 70 -12.43 0.68 0.97
CA VAL A 70 -12.16 0.68 2.42
C VAL A 70 -11.66 2.05 2.87
N VAL A 71 -10.54 2.55 2.35
CA VAL A 71 -9.85 3.70 2.95
C VAL A 71 -10.52 5.04 2.67
N ARG A 72 -11.30 5.17 1.59
CA ARG A 72 -11.96 6.43 1.21
C ARG A 72 -13.47 6.40 1.39
N GLU A 73 -14.11 5.26 1.16
CA GLU A 73 -15.58 5.14 1.19
C GLU A 73 -16.10 4.51 2.47
N GLY A 74 -15.22 4.14 3.42
CA GLY A 74 -15.62 3.55 4.70
C GLY A 74 -16.09 2.10 4.57
N GLY A 75 -15.70 1.41 3.50
CA GLY A 75 -15.99 0.00 3.29
C GLY A 75 -15.38 -0.88 4.38
N THR A 76 -15.97 -2.06 4.55
CA THR A 76 -15.45 -3.12 5.44
C THR A 76 -15.20 -4.36 4.60
N GLU A 77 -14.00 -4.93 4.69
CA GLU A 77 -13.62 -6.13 3.96
C GLU A 77 -14.32 -7.39 4.51
N THR A 78 -14.42 -8.42 3.67
CA THR A 78 -15.03 -9.69 4.06
C THR A 78 -14.18 -10.38 5.13
N ALA A 79 -14.82 -10.79 6.23
CA ALA A 79 -14.18 -11.53 7.30
C ALA A 79 -13.62 -12.87 6.78
N PHE A 80 -12.44 -13.26 7.27
CA PHE A 80 -11.73 -14.51 6.93
C PHE A 80 -11.33 -14.64 5.44
N GLN A 81 -11.53 -13.60 4.64
CA GLN A 81 -11.22 -13.56 3.21
C GLN A 81 -10.41 -12.32 2.86
N ASN A 82 -9.40 -12.04 3.67
CA ASN A 82 -8.52 -10.89 3.51
C ASN A 82 -7.05 -11.27 3.72
N GLU A 83 -6.14 -10.37 3.40
CA GLU A 83 -4.71 -10.70 3.31
C GLU A 83 -4.05 -10.91 4.68
N PHE A 84 -4.52 -10.22 5.73
CA PHE A 84 -3.75 -10.09 6.98
C PHE A 84 -4.43 -10.63 8.23
N TRP A 85 -5.64 -11.18 8.17
CA TRP A 85 -6.27 -11.77 9.38
C TRP A 85 -5.40 -12.88 10.00
N GLU A 86 -4.87 -13.82 9.21
CA GLU A 86 -3.99 -14.91 9.66
C GLU A 86 -2.49 -14.56 9.64
N ASN A 87 -2.10 -13.36 9.23
CA ASN A 87 -0.68 -13.03 9.16
C ASN A 87 -0.05 -12.98 10.57
N GLN A 88 0.97 -13.80 10.79
CA GLN A 88 1.74 -13.88 12.05
C GLN A 88 3.22 -13.47 11.86
N ARG A 89 3.60 -13.01 10.66
CA ARG A 89 4.98 -12.63 10.38
C ARG A 89 5.38 -11.39 11.19
N PRO A 90 6.62 -11.32 11.70
CA PRO A 90 7.16 -10.09 12.29
C PRO A 90 7.21 -8.95 11.26
N GLY A 91 6.67 -7.78 11.60
CA GLY A 91 6.71 -6.62 10.70
C GLY A 91 5.77 -5.48 11.07
N LEU A 92 5.70 -4.50 10.17
CA LEU A 92 4.87 -3.32 10.30
C LEU A 92 3.65 -3.36 9.38
N TYR A 93 2.55 -2.79 9.86
CA TYR A 93 1.38 -2.47 9.06
C TYR A 93 1.38 -0.96 8.83
N VAL A 94 1.66 -0.59 7.58
CA VAL A 94 1.76 0.82 7.18
C VAL A 94 0.51 1.23 6.41
N ASP A 95 0.10 2.48 6.56
CA ASP A 95 -0.99 3.08 5.78
C ASP A 95 -0.76 2.86 4.28
N VAL A 96 -1.70 2.22 3.60
CA VAL A 96 -1.62 1.99 2.15
C VAL A 96 -1.52 3.29 1.35
N ILE A 97 -2.04 4.41 1.90
CA ILE A 97 -2.00 5.70 1.24
C ILE A 97 -0.63 6.36 1.38
N THR A 98 -0.14 6.55 2.60
CA THR A 98 1.05 7.38 2.89
C THR A 98 2.32 6.58 3.17
N GLY A 99 2.18 5.30 3.51
CA GLY A 99 3.26 4.47 4.02
C GLY A 99 3.59 4.72 5.50
N GLU A 100 2.82 5.55 6.22
CA GLU A 100 3.01 5.81 7.66
C GLU A 100 2.83 4.52 8.47
N PRO A 101 3.79 4.11 9.33
CA PRO A 101 3.62 2.96 10.21
C PRO A 101 2.55 3.21 11.26
N LEU A 102 1.51 2.36 11.30
CA LEU A 102 0.38 2.52 12.21
C LEU A 102 0.34 1.44 13.28
N PHE A 103 0.61 0.18 12.91
CA PHE A 103 0.58 -0.96 13.82
C PHE A 103 1.81 -1.84 13.66
N THR A 104 2.11 -2.62 14.69
CA THR A 104 3.17 -3.65 14.69
C THR A 104 2.55 -5.02 14.79
N SER A 105 3.23 -6.04 14.25
CA SER A 105 2.85 -7.43 14.48
C SER A 105 2.99 -7.88 15.95
N LEU A 106 3.75 -7.14 16.78
CA LEU A 106 3.94 -7.46 18.20
C LEU A 106 2.65 -7.23 19.01
N ASP A 107 1.83 -6.30 18.55
CA ASP A 107 0.54 -5.95 19.16
C ASP A 107 -0.63 -6.64 18.45
N LYS A 108 -0.36 -7.44 17.41
CA LYS A 108 -1.39 -8.21 16.69
C LYS A 108 -1.73 -9.48 17.47
N PHE A 109 -3.02 -9.81 17.53
CA PHE A 109 -3.50 -11.05 18.13
C PHE A 109 -4.69 -11.61 17.35
N ASP A 110 -5.05 -12.87 17.63
CA ASP A 110 -6.26 -13.46 17.10
C ASP A 110 -7.46 -13.04 17.97
N GLY A 111 -8.26 -12.12 17.45
CA GLY A 111 -9.50 -11.67 18.08
C GLY A 111 -10.75 -12.43 17.63
N GLY A 112 -10.62 -13.47 16.80
CA GLY A 112 -11.75 -14.22 16.24
C GLY A 112 -12.68 -13.42 15.34
N THR A 113 -12.26 -12.21 14.91
CA THR A 113 -13.10 -11.28 14.12
C THR A 113 -13.04 -11.55 12.61
N GLY A 114 -12.10 -12.38 12.16
CA GLY A 114 -11.78 -12.60 10.76
C GLY A 114 -11.10 -11.41 10.08
N ARG A 115 -10.60 -10.44 10.84
CA ARG A 115 -9.85 -9.25 10.37
C ARG A 115 -8.59 -9.05 11.21
N PRO A 116 -7.54 -8.39 10.70
CA PRO A 116 -6.37 -8.08 11.50
C PRO A 116 -6.77 -7.27 12.73
N THR A 117 -6.41 -7.78 13.91
CA THR A 117 -6.83 -7.23 15.20
C THR A 117 -5.61 -6.93 16.06
N PHE A 118 -5.56 -5.72 16.63
CA PHE A 118 -4.43 -5.23 17.41
C PHE A 118 -4.86 -4.74 18.79
N THR A 119 -3.98 -4.83 19.78
CA THR A 119 -4.21 -4.30 21.13
C THR A 119 -3.98 -2.79 21.19
N LYS A 120 -3.03 -2.27 20.41
CA LYS A 120 -2.71 -0.83 20.33
C LYS A 120 -2.02 -0.47 19.01
N PRO A 121 -2.08 0.81 18.58
CA PRO A 121 -1.20 1.34 17.55
C PRO A 121 0.22 1.55 18.06
N ILE A 122 1.14 1.85 17.14
CA ILE A 122 2.50 2.31 17.46
C ILE A 122 2.45 3.56 18.36
N SER A 123 1.57 4.50 18.03
CA SER A 123 1.24 5.66 18.86
C SER A 123 -0.21 6.08 18.63
N LYS A 124 -0.90 6.50 19.70
CA LYS A 124 -2.27 7.01 19.62
C LYS A 124 -2.36 8.31 18.81
N ASP A 125 -1.29 9.09 18.75
CA ASP A 125 -1.27 10.36 18.00
C ASP A 125 -1.33 10.18 16.48
N LEU A 126 -1.16 8.95 15.99
CA LEU A 126 -1.23 8.59 14.57
C LEU A 126 -2.65 8.33 14.11
N LEU A 127 -3.61 8.19 15.03
CA LEU A 127 -4.98 7.82 14.75
C LEU A 127 -5.95 8.93 15.15
N THR A 128 -7.10 8.94 14.49
CA THR A 128 -8.30 9.68 14.92
C THR A 128 -9.36 8.65 15.29
N GLU A 129 -9.94 8.81 16.48
CA GLU A 129 -11.01 7.97 17.01
C GLU A 129 -12.29 8.81 17.08
N THR A 130 -13.30 8.47 16.27
CA THR A 130 -14.55 9.25 16.15
C THR A 130 -15.76 8.36 16.42
N PRO A 131 -16.79 8.82 17.15
CA PRO A 131 -18.04 8.08 17.28
C PRO A 131 -18.66 7.75 15.92
N ASP A 132 -19.07 6.50 15.73
CA ASP A 132 -19.75 6.00 14.55
C ASP A 132 -21.06 5.33 14.97
N ASN A 133 -22.16 5.97 14.57
CA ASN A 133 -23.54 5.57 14.87
C ASN A 133 -24.24 4.92 13.67
N SER A 134 -23.47 4.57 12.62
CA SER A 134 -24.02 3.89 11.45
C SER A 134 -24.53 2.49 11.79
N HIS A 135 -25.47 1.99 10.97
CA HIS A 135 -26.04 0.65 11.09
C HIS A 135 -26.65 0.34 12.48
N ASP A 136 -27.18 1.37 13.16
CA ASP A 136 -27.79 1.28 14.49
C ASP A 136 -26.86 0.70 15.57
N MET A 137 -25.54 0.80 15.36
CA MET A 137 -24.51 0.39 16.31
C MET A 137 -23.85 1.61 16.93
N GLN A 138 -23.37 1.48 18.17
CA GLN A 138 -22.50 2.47 18.81
C GLN A 138 -21.06 1.97 18.74
N ARG A 139 -20.26 2.52 17.83
CA ARG A 139 -18.87 2.14 17.61
C ARG A 139 -17.95 3.36 17.64
N THR A 140 -16.65 3.11 17.68
CA THR A 140 -15.64 4.16 17.48
C THR A 140 -14.91 3.86 16.19
N GLU A 141 -15.13 4.66 15.15
CA GLU A 141 -14.37 4.59 13.91
C GLU A 141 -12.92 5.00 14.18
N VAL A 142 -12.00 4.24 13.59
CA VAL A 142 -10.57 4.51 13.63
C VAL A 142 -10.10 4.90 12.24
N ARG A 143 -9.48 6.07 12.13
CA ARG A 143 -8.86 6.58 10.89
C ARG A 143 -7.39 6.87 11.10
N ALA A 144 -6.59 6.74 10.04
CA ALA A 144 -5.23 7.27 10.04
C ALA A 144 -5.28 8.80 10.03
N LYS A 145 -4.64 9.45 11.00
CA LYS A 145 -4.74 10.91 11.20
C LYS A 145 -4.22 11.70 10.00
N ARG A 146 -3.12 11.25 9.40
CA ARG A 146 -2.47 11.95 8.28
C ARG A 146 -3.28 11.89 6.99
N SER A 147 -3.72 10.71 6.59
CA SER A 147 -4.39 10.47 5.30
C SER A 147 -5.91 10.52 5.38
N ASN A 148 -6.46 10.55 6.59
CA ASN A 148 -7.87 10.36 6.90
C ASN A 148 -8.43 9.02 6.36
N ALA A 149 -7.55 8.03 6.16
CA ALA A 149 -7.93 6.69 5.69
C ALA A 149 -8.79 6.00 6.74
N HIS A 150 -9.97 5.50 6.36
CA HIS A 150 -10.73 4.59 7.21
C HIS A 150 -9.94 3.28 7.40
N LEU A 151 -9.70 2.92 8.66
CA LEU A 151 -8.98 1.69 9.02
C LEU A 151 -9.95 0.62 9.50
N GLY A 152 -10.96 0.99 10.29
CA GLY A 152 -11.91 0.07 10.90
C GLY A 152 -12.46 0.67 12.20
N HIS A 153 -12.53 -0.14 13.25
CA HIS A 153 -13.18 0.27 14.50
C HIS A 153 -12.42 -0.18 15.75
N PHE A 154 -12.55 0.63 16.79
CA PHE A 154 -12.08 0.38 18.14
C PHE A 154 -13.24 -0.10 19.02
N PHE A 155 -12.98 -1.10 19.86
CA PHE A 155 -13.95 -1.66 20.79
C PHE A 155 -13.31 -1.96 22.15
N PRO A 156 -14.02 -1.72 23.27
CA PRO A 156 -13.77 -2.46 24.50
C PRO A 156 -13.98 -3.95 24.25
N ASP A 157 -13.03 -4.78 24.64
CA ASP A 157 -13.08 -6.23 24.46
C ASP A 157 -12.44 -6.94 25.66
N PRO A 158 -13.24 -7.51 26.59
CA PRO A 158 -12.71 -8.18 27.77
C PRO A 158 -11.95 -9.46 27.44
N THR A 159 -12.07 -9.98 26.21
CA THR A 159 -11.33 -11.17 25.76
C THR A 159 -9.97 -10.82 25.16
N SER A 160 -9.73 -9.54 24.87
CA SER A 160 -8.42 -9.05 24.42
C SER A 160 -7.39 -9.07 25.56
N PRO A 161 -6.10 -9.31 25.27
CA PRO A 161 -5.01 -9.21 26.25
C PRO A 161 -4.94 -7.88 27.01
N THR A 162 -5.52 -6.81 26.46
CA THR A 162 -5.46 -5.45 27.03
C THR A 162 -6.83 -4.86 27.35
N GLY A 163 -7.92 -5.66 27.24
CA GLY A 163 -9.28 -5.18 27.46
C GLY A 163 -9.86 -4.34 26.32
N VAL A 164 -9.11 -4.15 25.23
CA VAL A 164 -9.52 -3.38 24.04
C VAL A 164 -9.03 -4.03 22.76
N ARG A 165 -9.70 -3.75 21.64
CA ARG A 165 -9.24 -4.19 20.32
C ARG A 165 -9.41 -3.10 19.27
N TYR A 166 -8.44 -3.04 18.37
CA TYR A 166 -8.49 -2.34 17.09
C TYR A 166 -8.75 -3.39 16.02
N ALA A 167 -10.01 -3.53 15.58
CA ALA A 167 -10.40 -4.44 14.50
C ALA A 167 -10.41 -3.64 13.18
N VAL A 168 -9.39 -3.85 12.36
CA VAL A 168 -9.10 -3.02 11.18
C VAL A 168 -9.07 -3.85 9.91
N ASN A 169 -9.14 -3.21 8.75
CA ASN A 169 -9.19 -3.86 7.45
C ASN A 169 -7.77 -4.04 6.89
N SER A 170 -7.44 -5.23 6.41
CA SER A 170 -6.21 -5.54 5.69
C SER A 170 -6.02 -4.62 4.48
N ALA A 171 -7.10 -4.33 3.76
CA ALA A 171 -7.10 -3.43 2.61
C ALA A 171 -6.63 -2.00 2.92
N ALA A 172 -6.66 -1.58 4.20
CA ALA A 172 -6.13 -0.29 4.64
C ALA A 172 -4.60 -0.27 4.80
N PHE A 173 -3.95 -1.44 4.73
CA PHE A 173 -2.53 -1.57 5.01
C PHE A 173 -1.73 -2.11 3.84
N ARG A 174 -0.42 -1.82 3.91
CA ARG A 174 0.63 -2.61 3.28
C ARG A 174 1.49 -3.19 4.39
N PHE A 175 1.82 -4.48 4.29
CA PHE A 175 2.67 -5.13 5.28
C PHE A 175 4.16 -5.01 4.89
N ILE A 176 5.00 -4.68 5.87
CA ILE A 176 6.47 -4.61 5.72
C ILE A 176 7.08 -5.66 6.64
N PRO A 177 7.53 -6.80 6.09
CA PRO A 177 8.21 -7.82 6.88
C PRO A 177 9.47 -7.24 7.54
N GLN A 178 9.76 -7.67 8.77
CA GLN A 178 10.88 -7.16 9.57
C GLN A 178 12.21 -7.23 8.80
N GLU A 179 12.45 -8.35 8.10
CA GLU A 179 13.64 -8.60 7.29
C GLU A 179 13.78 -7.65 6.09
N GLN A 180 12.70 -6.95 5.69
CA GLN A 180 12.69 -5.99 4.59
C GLN A 180 12.61 -4.54 5.06
N MET A 181 12.40 -4.28 6.36
CA MET A 181 12.18 -2.93 6.88
C MET A 181 13.34 -1.98 6.52
N LYS A 182 14.59 -2.42 6.68
CA LYS A 182 15.76 -1.59 6.32
C LYS A 182 15.77 -1.24 4.83
N ALA A 183 15.62 -2.23 3.96
CA ALA A 183 15.61 -2.05 2.51
C ALA A 183 14.44 -1.16 2.04
N GLN A 184 13.33 -1.19 2.77
CA GLN A 184 12.14 -0.40 2.47
C GLN A 184 12.09 0.96 3.19
N GLY A 185 13.16 1.38 3.89
CA GLY A 185 13.24 2.71 4.51
C GLY A 185 12.54 2.84 5.88
N TYR A 186 12.33 1.73 6.58
CA TYR A 186 11.71 1.66 7.91
C TYR A 186 12.71 1.23 9.00
N GLU A 187 14.01 1.42 8.79
CA GLU A 187 15.09 1.04 9.72
C GLU A 187 14.88 1.62 11.13
N ALA A 188 14.35 2.83 11.24
CA ALA A 188 14.07 3.50 12.52
C ALA A 188 13.11 2.73 13.44
N PHE A 189 12.33 1.79 12.91
CA PHE A 189 11.36 0.99 13.66
C PHE A 189 11.87 -0.41 14.01
N LEU A 190 13.05 -0.82 13.53
CA LEU A 190 13.65 -2.11 13.90
C LEU A 190 13.84 -2.29 15.41
N PRO A 191 14.22 -1.26 16.21
CA PRO A 191 14.37 -1.41 17.66
C PRO A 191 13.10 -1.80 18.41
N LEU A 192 11.91 -1.70 17.78
CA LEU A 192 10.66 -2.22 18.35
C LEU A 192 10.70 -3.74 18.49
N PHE A 193 11.41 -4.44 17.60
CA PHE A 193 11.48 -5.90 17.53
C PHE A 193 12.68 -6.50 18.28
N ASP A 194 13.68 -5.68 18.63
CA ASP A 194 14.89 -6.11 19.34
C ASP A 194 14.65 -6.34 20.84
N LYS A 195 13.55 -5.79 21.39
CA LYS A 195 13.15 -6.00 22.78
C LYS A 195 12.40 -7.34 22.92
N LYS A 196 13.14 -8.43 23.02
CA LYS A 196 12.65 -9.69 23.60
C LYS A 196 13.55 -10.14 24.73
#